data_AF-C9QE97-F1
#
_entry.id   AF-C9QE97-F1
#
_cell.length_a   1.000
_cell.length_b   1.000
_cell.length_c   1.000
_cell.angle_alpha   90.00
_cell.angle_beta   90.00
_cell.angle_gamma   90.00
#
_symmetry.space_group_name_H-M   'P 1'
#
loop_
_entity.id
_entity.type
_entity.pdbx_description
1 polymer ?
#
loop_
_entity_poly.entity_id
_entity_poly.type
_entity_poly.pdbx_seq_one_letter_code
_entity_poly.pdbx_strand_id
1 'polypeptide(L)'
;MNKVLLLSSFLVIAPQAVQASNSHDVADSVIAQQRAALAENTQGKGFGPQSPRDIDNLAGNNTRYFGQAPEYSQMNLCNIHFHKNAEHKGGEFNSYAGNGDGKGYNTGYVYNGKLSDAELKPFKGAIGAKGHGQLEPGDTIELHYVHSTAQVKPGPTLGSCLSESISNPQLRVETQVFVIVNDTNALNFVDLTKVEMKSGVYQALNIPTNTGKPIQYAGSTTGPSYNEQASPLQVTWSVRPKVAKVDIASVAQWLANNEFDEDHAHGVRNLVTNPDLLSAGH
;
A
#
# COMPACT_ATOMS: atom_id res chain seq x y z
N MET A 1 75.68 24.02 -8.69
CA MET A 1 74.70 23.08 -9.26
C MET A 1 73.73 22.67 -8.15
N ASN A 2 72.64 23.41 -7.96
CA ASN A 2 71.62 23.06 -6.96
C ASN A 2 70.28 22.83 -7.65
N LYS A 3 69.75 21.62 -7.43
CA LYS A 3 68.56 21.03 -8.06
C LYS A 3 67.30 21.68 -7.51
N VAL A 4 66.40 22.08 -8.40
CA VAL A 4 65.03 22.48 -8.08
C VAL A 4 64.18 21.20 -7.95
N LEU A 5 63.59 20.98 -6.77
CA LEU A 5 62.56 19.95 -6.58
C LEU A 5 61.18 20.58 -6.78
N LEU A 6 60.47 20.14 -7.81
CA LEU A 6 59.04 20.42 -8.01
C LEU A 6 58.24 19.35 -7.27
N LEU A 7 57.48 19.74 -6.25
CA LEU A 7 56.43 18.90 -5.67
C LEU A 7 55.14 19.09 -6.47
N SER A 8 54.69 18.03 -7.14
CA SER A 8 53.37 17.92 -7.76
C SER A 8 52.35 17.41 -6.74
N SER A 9 51.42 18.27 -6.35
CA SER A 9 50.28 17.93 -5.51
C SER A 9 49.22 17.20 -6.33
N PHE A 10 49.04 15.90 -6.09
CA PHE A 10 47.90 15.15 -6.64
C PHE A 10 46.66 15.40 -5.77
N LEU A 11 45.69 16.12 -6.32
CA LEU A 11 44.37 16.30 -5.72
C LEU A 11 43.53 15.05 -6.04
N VAL A 12 43.35 14.16 -5.06
CA VAL A 12 42.44 13.01 -5.18
C VAL A 12 41.01 13.51 -4.96
N ILE A 13 40.25 13.63 -6.03
CA ILE A 13 38.81 13.92 -5.98
C ILE A 13 38.11 12.59 -5.68
N ALA A 14 37.71 12.39 -4.43
CA ALA A 14 36.82 11.29 -4.07
C ALA A 14 35.42 11.57 -4.62
N PRO A 15 34.74 10.59 -5.26
CA PRO A 15 33.36 10.76 -5.68
C PRO A 15 32.48 10.83 -4.43
N GLN A 16 31.86 11.99 -4.19
CA GLN A 16 30.75 12.07 -3.25
C GLN A 16 29.56 11.36 -3.86
N ALA A 17 29.15 10.25 -3.24
CA ALA A 17 27.85 9.66 -3.52
C ALA A 17 26.78 10.70 -3.14
N VAL A 18 26.09 11.23 -4.15
CA VAL A 18 24.92 12.09 -3.94
C VAL A 18 23.80 11.18 -3.44
N GLN A 19 23.58 11.14 -2.13
CA GLN A 19 22.31 10.69 -1.57
C GLN A 19 21.26 11.71 -2.00
N ALA A 20 20.38 11.33 -2.92
CA ALA A 20 19.17 12.08 -3.20
C ALA A 20 18.15 11.85 -2.08
N SER A 21 18.34 12.51 -0.93
CA SER A 21 17.34 12.61 0.13
C SER A 21 16.98 14.07 0.30
N ASN A 22 15.96 14.55 -0.42
CA ASN A 22 15.23 15.79 -0.09
C ASN A 22 13.89 15.81 -0.84
N SER A 23 13.01 14.88 -0.47
CA SER A 23 11.58 15.18 -0.49
C SER A 23 11.29 15.85 0.85
N HIS A 24 11.27 17.18 0.90
CA HIS A 24 10.84 17.86 2.12
C HIS A 24 9.37 17.54 2.34
N ASP A 25 9.06 16.94 3.50
CA ASP A 25 7.70 16.74 3.95
C ASP A 25 6.90 18.04 3.83
N VAL A 26 5.71 17.95 3.26
CA VAL A 26 4.76 19.06 3.31
C VAL A 26 4.37 19.34 4.76
N ALA A 27 4.06 20.61 5.06
CA ALA A 27 3.65 20.99 6.41
C ALA A 27 2.31 20.31 6.80
N ASP A 28 2.10 20.09 8.11
CA ASP A 28 0.85 19.52 8.65
C ASP A 28 -0.40 20.28 8.20
N SER A 29 -0.27 21.60 7.96
CA SER A 29 -1.36 22.43 7.45
C SER A 29 -1.85 22.00 6.07
N VAL A 30 -0.99 21.45 5.20
CA VAL A 30 -1.37 20.92 3.88
C VAL A 30 -2.26 19.69 4.06
N ILE A 31 -1.85 18.75 4.91
CA ILE A 31 -2.64 17.53 5.18
C ILE A 31 -3.95 17.88 5.89
N ALA A 32 -3.93 18.86 6.80
CA ALA A 32 -5.13 19.35 7.46
C ALA A 32 -6.12 19.99 6.46
N GLN A 33 -5.62 20.78 5.50
CA GLN A 33 -6.45 21.36 4.43
C GLN A 33 -7.06 20.27 3.54
N GLN A 34 -6.29 19.24 3.17
CA GLN A 34 -6.81 18.13 2.39
C GLN A 34 -7.94 17.38 3.10
N ARG A 35 -7.76 17.09 4.39
CA ARG A 35 -8.80 16.45 5.22
C ARG A 35 -10.04 17.33 5.37
N ALA A 36 -9.88 18.64 5.51
CA ALA A 36 -10.99 19.59 5.56
C ALA A 36 -11.76 19.62 4.23
N ALA A 37 -11.04 19.70 3.10
CA ALA A 37 -11.62 19.64 1.76
C ALA A 37 -12.37 18.33 1.52
N LEU A 38 -11.82 17.19 1.96
CA LEU A 38 -12.51 15.90 1.92
C LEU A 38 -13.85 15.96 2.67
N ALA A 39 -13.87 16.48 3.89
CA ALA A 39 -15.10 16.58 4.68
C ALA A 39 -16.16 17.45 3.98
N GLU A 40 -15.76 18.65 3.52
CA GLU A 40 -16.64 19.57 2.79
C GLU A 40 -17.17 18.94 1.49
N ASN A 41 -16.28 18.32 0.70
CA ASN A 41 -16.64 17.69 -0.56
C ASN A 41 -17.47 16.42 -0.39
N THR A 42 -17.62 15.90 0.82
CA THR A 42 -18.41 14.71 1.13
C THR A 42 -19.77 15.05 1.75
N GLN A 43 -19.86 16.16 2.48
CA GLN A 43 -21.02 16.53 3.28
C GLN A 43 -22.32 16.57 2.45
N GLY A 44 -23.34 15.85 2.92
CA GLY A 44 -24.67 15.84 2.31
C GLY A 44 -24.79 15.09 0.97
N LYS A 45 -23.70 14.53 0.43
CA LYS A 45 -23.71 13.87 -0.90
C LYS A 45 -24.03 12.38 -0.88
N GLY A 46 -24.14 11.78 0.31
CA GLY A 46 -24.57 10.40 0.48
C GLY A 46 -23.47 9.34 0.32
N PHE A 47 -22.19 9.72 0.30
CA PHE A 47 -21.08 8.77 0.31
C PHE A 47 -21.10 7.86 1.55
N GLY A 48 -20.67 6.62 1.33
CA GLY A 48 -20.42 5.68 2.41
C GLY A 48 -19.18 6.04 3.24
N PRO A 49 -18.90 5.24 4.29
CA PRO A 49 -17.64 5.29 5.03
C PRO A 49 -16.42 5.28 4.09
N GLN A 50 -15.38 6.00 4.48
CA GLN A 50 -14.16 6.20 3.70
C GLN A 50 -12.97 5.47 4.32
N SER A 51 -12.02 5.10 3.46
CA SER A 51 -10.77 4.41 3.81
C SER A 51 -9.55 5.20 3.31
N PRO A 52 -8.34 4.99 3.88
CA PRO A 52 -7.99 4.04 4.94
C PRO A 52 -8.25 4.60 6.35
N ARG A 53 -8.23 3.72 7.36
CA ARG A 53 -8.48 4.06 8.77
C ARG A 53 -7.42 3.49 9.72
N ASP A 54 -7.46 3.96 10.96
CA ASP A 54 -6.84 3.27 12.08
C ASP A 54 -7.67 2.01 12.41
N ILE A 55 -7.07 0.82 12.30
CA ILE A 55 -7.73 -0.47 12.55
C ILE A 55 -7.76 -0.83 14.04
N ASP A 56 -6.99 -0.13 14.89
CA ASP A 56 -7.04 -0.27 16.35
C ASP A 56 -8.16 0.60 16.95
N ASN A 57 -8.74 1.52 16.17
CA ASN A 57 -9.87 2.33 16.55
C ASN A 57 -11.04 2.11 15.59
N LEU A 58 -12.06 1.40 16.03
CA LEU A 58 -13.24 1.05 15.25
C LEU A 58 -14.42 2.04 15.40
N ALA A 59 -14.21 3.19 16.03
CA ALA A 59 -15.26 4.20 16.16
C ALA A 59 -15.57 4.88 14.81
N GLY A 60 -16.83 5.21 14.59
CA GLY A 60 -17.29 5.95 13.42
C GLY A 60 -18.76 6.30 13.54
N ASN A 61 -19.15 7.46 13.00
CA ASN A 61 -20.50 8.01 13.05
C ASN A 61 -21.22 7.89 11.71
N ASN A 62 -20.54 7.46 10.65
CA ASN A 62 -21.16 7.34 9.34
C ASN A 62 -22.19 6.20 9.35
N THR A 63 -23.47 6.56 9.22
CA THR A 63 -24.59 5.61 9.27
C THR A 63 -24.98 5.06 7.89
N ARG A 64 -24.27 5.45 6.81
CA ARG A 64 -24.55 4.91 5.47
C ARG A 64 -24.09 3.46 5.43
N TYR A 65 -25.07 2.57 5.29
CA TYR A 65 -24.86 1.13 5.31
C TYR A 65 -24.94 0.54 3.90
N PHE A 66 -24.08 -0.42 3.61
CA PHE A 66 -24.17 -1.28 2.44
C PHE A 66 -23.93 -2.73 2.85
N GLY A 67 -24.43 -3.67 2.04
CA GLY A 67 -24.30 -5.08 2.35
C GLY A 67 -22.84 -5.51 2.41
N GLN A 68 -22.46 -6.19 3.50
CA GLN A 68 -21.15 -6.84 3.61
C GLN A 68 -20.95 -7.77 2.41
N ALA A 69 -19.79 -7.66 1.76
CA ALA A 69 -19.44 -8.53 0.65
C ALA A 69 -19.29 -9.99 1.13
N PRO A 70 -19.58 -10.99 0.28
CA PRO A 70 -19.32 -12.39 0.59
C PRO A 70 -17.88 -12.65 1.01
N GLU A 71 -17.62 -13.85 1.53
CA GLU A 71 -16.25 -14.29 1.77
C GLU A 71 -15.46 -14.31 0.45
N TYR A 72 -14.19 -13.92 0.50
CA TYR A 72 -13.36 -13.73 -0.71
C TYR A 72 -13.29 -15.01 -1.57
N SER A 73 -13.37 -16.19 -0.94
CA SER A 73 -13.40 -17.50 -1.61
C SER A 73 -14.62 -17.75 -2.50
N GLN A 74 -15.63 -16.89 -2.45
CA GLN A 74 -16.84 -16.93 -3.28
C GLN A 74 -16.89 -15.80 -4.32
N MET A 75 -15.82 -15.00 -4.43
CA MET A 75 -15.75 -13.81 -5.28
C MET A 75 -14.59 -13.94 -6.28
N ASN A 76 -14.66 -13.27 -7.43
CA ASN A 76 -13.53 -13.25 -8.35
C ASN A 76 -12.46 -12.29 -7.84
N LEU A 77 -11.24 -12.78 -7.63
CA LEU A 77 -10.05 -11.93 -7.59
C LEU A 77 -9.97 -11.19 -8.93
N CYS A 78 -9.93 -9.87 -8.87
CA CYS A 78 -9.93 -9.00 -10.05
C CYS A 78 -8.66 -8.17 -10.16
N ASN A 79 -7.97 -7.89 -9.05
CA ASN A 79 -6.72 -7.15 -9.06
C ASN A 79 -5.87 -7.46 -7.82
N ILE A 80 -4.55 -7.41 -7.98
CA ILE A 80 -3.58 -7.36 -6.89
C ILE A 80 -2.67 -6.15 -7.14
N HIS A 81 -2.55 -5.29 -6.15
CA HIS A 81 -1.61 -4.16 -6.16
C HIS A 81 -1.09 -3.90 -4.74
N PHE A 82 -0.03 -3.12 -4.61
CA PHE A 82 0.47 -2.74 -3.31
C PHE A 82 0.96 -1.30 -3.25
N HIS A 83 0.98 -0.77 -2.03
CA HIS A 83 1.44 0.58 -1.75
C HIS A 83 2.80 0.55 -1.06
N LYS A 84 3.60 1.61 -1.24
CA LYS A 84 4.78 1.83 -0.41
C LYS A 84 4.33 2.43 0.92
N ASN A 85 4.71 1.77 2.01
CA ASN A 85 4.14 1.89 3.35
C ASN A 85 2.67 1.46 3.42
N ALA A 86 2.19 1.28 4.65
CA ALA A 86 0.79 0.94 4.91
C ALA A 86 -0.11 2.16 4.75
N GLU A 87 -1.21 1.99 4.02
CA GLU A 87 -2.32 2.93 3.93
C GLU A 87 -3.09 2.95 5.25
N HIS A 88 -3.33 1.77 5.81
CA HIS A 88 -3.93 1.61 7.11
C HIS A 88 -2.93 1.88 8.22
N LYS A 89 -3.45 2.26 9.39
CA LYS A 89 -2.68 2.35 10.63
C LYS A 89 -3.16 1.29 11.59
N GLY A 90 -2.26 0.59 12.28
CA GLY A 90 -2.63 -0.22 13.44
C GLY A 90 -1.74 -1.44 13.61
N GLY A 91 -1.93 -2.17 14.71
CA GLY A 91 -1.14 -3.35 15.02
C GLY A 91 0.37 -3.07 14.97
N GLU A 92 1.08 -3.78 14.11
CA GLU A 92 2.54 -3.68 13.94
C GLU A 92 3.01 -2.59 12.96
N PHE A 93 2.09 -1.84 12.34
CA PHE A 93 2.37 -0.77 11.38
C PHE A 93 1.67 0.53 11.80
N ASN A 94 2.16 1.19 12.84
CA ASN A 94 1.52 2.39 13.40
C ASN A 94 2.43 3.61 13.56
N SER A 95 3.72 3.48 13.21
CA SER A 95 4.64 4.62 13.14
C SER A 95 4.41 5.37 11.83
N TYR A 96 4.11 6.67 11.92
CA TYR A 96 3.88 7.51 10.76
C TYR A 96 5.21 7.89 10.09
N ALA A 97 5.32 7.67 8.79
CA ALA A 97 6.54 7.93 8.01
C ALA A 97 6.82 9.43 7.80
N GLY A 98 5.82 10.29 8.04
CA GLY A 98 5.87 11.72 7.70
C GLY A 98 4.82 12.08 6.66
N ASN A 99 4.70 13.37 6.33
CA ASN A 99 3.69 13.85 5.39
C ASN A 99 4.07 13.63 3.92
N GLY A 100 5.34 13.32 3.65
CA GLY A 100 5.83 13.10 2.30
C GLY A 100 5.56 14.28 1.38
N ASP A 101 5.25 14.00 0.12
CA ASP A 101 5.03 15.02 -0.90
C ASP A 101 3.61 15.63 -0.89
N GLY A 102 2.75 15.22 0.05
CA GLY A 102 1.33 15.61 0.11
C GLY A 102 0.47 15.02 -1.02
N LYS A 103 1.03 14.16 -1.87
CA LYS A 103 0.37 13.48 -3.00
C LYS A 103 0.42 11.96 -2.87
N GLY A 104 0.79 11.46 -1.69
CA GLY A 104 0.74 10.06 -1.31
C GLY A 104 2.07 9.32 -1.39
N TYR A 105 3.16 9.97 -1.78
CA TYR A 105 4.48 9.35 -1.77
C TYR A 105 5.30 9.80 -0.57
N ASN A 106 6.17 8.90 -0.09
CA ASN A 106 6.99 9.11 1.11
C ASN A 106 6.17 9.40 2.39
N THR A 107 4.96 8.82 2.50
CA THR A 107 4.07 8.95 3.66
C THR A 107 3.47 7.58 4.02
N GLY A 108 2.44 7.51 4.86
CA GLY A 108 1.85 6.25 5.34
C GLY A 108 2.47 5.74 6.64
N TYR A 109 2.25 4.45 6.93
CA TYR A 109 2.68 3.83 8.18
C TYR A 109 3.69 2.70 7.95
N VAL A 110 4.70 2.64 8.81
CA VAL A 110 5.81 1.68 8.69
C VAL A 110 5.75 0.62 9.76
N TYR A 111 6.33 -0.54 9.44
CA TYR A 111 6.55 -1.62 10.39
C TYR A 111 7.39 -1.16 11.58
N ASN A 112 6.94 -1.52 12.78
CA ASN A 112 7.56 -1.11 14.04
C ASN A 112 8.59 -2.10 14.58
N GLY A 113 8.72 -3.29 13.97
CA GLY A 113 9.62 -4.31 14.47
C GLY A 113 11.08 -4.08 14.09
N LYS A 114 11.93 -5.03 14.48
CA LYS A 114 13.37 -4.96 14.23
C LYS A 114 13.76 -5.94 13.13
N LEU A 115 14.68 -5.49 12.28
CA LEU A 115 15.34 -6.29 11.26
C LEU A 115 16.82 -6.45 11.63
N SER A 116 17.40 -7.58 11.28
CA SER A 116 18.83 -7.81 11.41
C SER A 116 19.63 -7.08 10.33
N ASP A 117 20.91 -6.84 10.58
CA ASP A 117 21.82 -6.25 9.59
C ASP A 117 21.90 -7.09 8.31
N ALA A 118 21.70 -8.40 8.41
CA ALA A 118 21.67 -9.30 7.26
C ALA A 118 20.45 -9.06 6.37
N GLU A 119 19.27 -8.93 6.99
CA GLU A 119 18.01 -8.65 6.30
C GLU A 119 17.99 -7.25 5.66
N LEU A 120 18.71 -6.29 6.25
CA LEU A 120 18.83 -4.91 5.75
C LEU A 120 19.93 -4.73 4.71
N LYS A 121 20.66 -5.78 4.32
CA LYS A 121 21.73 -5.67 3.32
C LYS A 121 21.16 -5.11 2.01
N PRO A 122 21.79 -4.08 1.40
CA PRO A 122 21.32 -3.53 0.13
C PRO A 122 21.14 -4.61 -0.94
N PHE A 123 20.03 -4.53 -1.66
CA PHE A 123 19.78 -5.40 -2.81
C PHE A 123 20.38 -4.79 -4.08
N LYS A 124 20.80 -5.63 -5.02
CA LYS A 124 21.42 -5.17 -6.25
C LYS A 124 20.35 -4.79 -7.26
N GLY A 125 20.32 -3.51 -7.63
CA GLY A 125 19.44 -2.98 -8.68
C GLY A 125 18.33 -2.10 -8.10
N ALA A 126 17.74 -1.27 -8.95
CA ALA A 126 16.64 -0.38 -8.58
C ALA A 126 15.30 -1.10 -8.81
N ILE A 127 14.55 -1.34 -7.75
CA ILE A 127 13.28 -2.09 -7.80
C ILE A 127 12.12 -1.11 -7.77
N GLY A 128 11.23 -1.16 -8.77
CA GLY A 128 10.05 -0.28 -8.84
C GLY A 128 10.36 1.20 -8.99
N ALA A 129 11.54 1.58 -9.48
CA ALA A 129 12.00 2.97 -9.56
C ALA A 129 11.29 3.77 -10.68
N LYS A 130 10.03 4.12 -10.47
CA LYS A 130 9.19 4.90 -11.41
C LYS A 130 8.83 6.27 -10.84
N GLY A 131 9.85 7.11 -10.64
CA GLY A 131 9.71 8.53 -10.29
C GLY A 131 9.52 8.85 -8.80
N HIS A 132 8.93 7.95 -8.02
CA HIS A 132 8.55 8.21 -6.62
C HIS A 132 9.36 7.42 -5.58
N GLY A 133 10.53 6.91 -5.98
CA GLY A 133 11.43 6.12 -5.13
C GLY A 133 11.50 4.65 -5.56
N GLN A 134 12.54 3.96 -5.12
CA GLN A 134 12.71 2.52 -5.30
C GLN A 134 12.29 1.78 -4.02
N LEU A 135 12.09 0.47 -4.12
CA LEU A 135 11.93 -0.42 -2.97
C LEU A 135 13.28 -0.93 -2.50
N GLU A 136 13.46 -0.93 -1.18
CA GLU A 136 14.68 -1.36 -0.50
C GLU A 136 14.36 -2.30 0.68
N PRO A 137 15.31 -3.15 1.09
CA PRO A 137 15.15 -3.92 2.33
C PRO A 137 14.94 -2.98 3.52
N GLY A 138 13.91 -3.24 4.32
CA GLY A 138 13.42 -2.36 5.38
C GLY A 138 12.14 -1.62 5.03
N ASP A 139 11.81 -1.45 3.74
CA ASP A 139 10.56 -0.82 3.34
C ASP A 139 9.35 -1.66 3.77
N THR A 140 8.30 -0.96 4.20
CA THR A 140 6.99 -1.56 4.45
C THR A 140 6.17 -1.49 3.16
N ILE A 141 5.38 -2.52 2.88
CA ILE A 141 4.38 -2.51 1.80
C ILE A 141 3.04 -3.04 2.30
N GLU A 142 1.96 -2.49 1.79
CA GLU A 142 0.61 -3.01 2.03
C GLU A 142 0.03 -3.55 0.73
N LEU A 143 -0.24 -4.85 0.70
CA LEU A 143 -0.74 -5.60 -0.45
C LEU A 143 -2.25 -5.76 -0.35
N HIS A 144 -2.94 -5.45 -1.44
CA HIS A 144 -4.38 -5.61 -1.59
C HIS A 144 -4.70 -6.73 -2.56
N TYR A 145 -5.50 -7.69 -2.09
CA TYR A 145 -6.17 -8.66 -2.95
C TYR A 145 -7.62 -8.22 -3.15
N VAL A 146 -7.90 -7.59 -4.28
CA VAL A 146 -9.22 -7.02 -4.58
C VAL A 146 -10.10 -8.07 -5.22
N HIS A 147 -11.29 -8.26 -4.65
CA HIS A 147 -12.28 -9.21 -5.09
C HIS A 147 -13.59 -8.50 -5.47
N SER A 148 -14.27 -9.05 -6.46
CA SER A 148 -15.55 -8.55 -6.97
C SER A 148 -16.57 -9.67 -7.11
N THR A 149 -17.83 -9.37 -6.84
CA THR A 149 -18.95 -10.28 -7.17
C THR A 149 -19.28 -10.28 -8.67
N ALA A 150 -18.71 -9.35 -9.45
CA ALA A 150 -18.88 -9.37 -10.90
C ALA A 150 -18.20 -10.58 -11.53
N GLN A 151 -18.70 -10.99 -12.70
CA GLN A 151 -18.07 -11.99 -13.55
C GLN A 151 -16.90 -11.35 -14.33
N VAL A 152 -15.77 -11.19 -13.66
CA VAL A 152 -14.56 -10.55 -14.18
C VAL A 152 -13.36 -11.49 -14.10
N LYS A 153 -12.27 -11.08 -14.76
CA LYS A 153 -10.97 -11.76 -14.68
C LYS A 153 -9.95 -10.82 -14.01
N PRO A 154 -8.89 -11.37 -13.42
CA PRO A 154 -7.73 -10.59 -13.00
C PRO A 154 -7.22 -9.68 -14.11
N GLY A 155 -6.84 -8.46 -13.75
CA GLY A 155 -6.26 -7.52 -14.69
C GLY A 155 -5.81 -6.20 -14.06
N PRO A 156 -5.31 -5.27 -14.89
CA PRO A 156 -4.78 -4.01 -14.41
C PRO A 156 -5.87 -3.08 -13.88
N THR A 157 -5.51 -2.29 -12.88
CA THR A 157 -6.34 -1.25 -12.26
C THR A 157 -7.63 -1.75 -11.59
N LEU A 158 -8.27 -0.86 -10.83
CA LEU A 158 -9.60 -1.07 -10.28
C LEU A 158 -10.68 -1.33 -11.36
N GLY A 159 -10.46 -0.88 -12.60
CA GLY A 159 -11.38 -1.12 -13.72
C GLY A 159 -11.62 -2.60 -13.99
N SER A 160 -10.63 -3.46 -13.73
CA SER A 160 -10.76 -4.92 -13.88
C SER A 160 -11.73 -5.56 -12.86
N CYS A 161 -12.10 -4.83 -11.81
CA CYS A 161 -13.08 -5.26 -10.82
C CYS A 161 -14.53 -4.92 -11.18
N LEU A 162 -14.73 -4.14 -12.25
CA LEU A 162 -16.03 -3.67 -12.72
C LEU A 162 -16.37 -4.36 -14.06
N SER A 163 -17.65 -4.36 -14.44
CA SER A 163 -18.06 -4.83 -15.77
C SER A 163 -19.10 -3.90 -16.38
N GLU A 164 -19.19 -3.88 -17.71
CA GLU A 164 -20.21 -3.07 -18.42
C GLU A 164 -21.63 -3.46 -18.01
N SER A 165 -21.84 -4.73 -17.63
CA SER A 165 -23.13 -5.27 -17.22
C SER A 165 -23.48 -5.02 -15.74
N ILE A 166 -22.48 -4.70 -14.90
CA ILE A 166 -22.65 -4.52 -13.45
C ILE A 166 -21.80 -3.33 -13.00
N SER A 167 -22.46 -2.19 -12.78
CA SER A 167 -21.82 -0.96 -12.33
C SER A 167 -21.67 -0.85 -10.80
N ASN A 168 -22.26 -1.77 -10.04
CA ASN A 168 -22.27 -1.76 -8.56
C ASN A 168 -22.00 -3.14 -7.94
N PRO A 169 -20.91 -3.86 -8.32
CA PRO A 169 -20.56 -5.10 -7.65
C PRO A 169 -20.25 -4.86 -6.18
N GLN A 170 -20.41 -5.89 -5.34
CA GLN A 170 -19.83 -5.83 -4.01
C GLN A 170 -18.32 -6.04 -4.14
N LEU A 171 -17.56 -5.13 -3.53
CA LEU A 171 -16.10 -5.19 -3.49
C LEU A 171 -15.63 -5.64 -2.11
N ARG A 172 -14.60 -6.48 -2.11
CA ARG A 172 -13.92 -6.94 -0.90
C ARG A 172 -12.42 -6.83 -1.10
N VAL A 173 -11.71 -6.33 -0.09
CA VAL A 173 -10.24 -6.30 -0.10
C VAL A 173 -9.72 -7.10 1.08
N GLU A 174 -8.96 -8.15 0.78
CA GLU A 174 -8.11 -8.82 1.77
C GLU A 174 -6.75 -8.13 1.77
N THR A 175 -6.30 -7.69 2.94
CA THR A 175 -5.09 -6.88 3.08
C THR A 175 -4.04 -7.59 3.92
N GLN A 176 -2.80 -7.51 3.45
CA GLN A 176 -1.61 -7.97 4.17
C GLN A 176 -0.58 -6.84 4.19
N VAL A 177 0.08 -6.67 5.33
CA VAL A 177 1.24 -5.77 5.42
C VAL A 177 2.50 -6.63 5.50
N PHE A 178 3.49 -6.27 4.69
CA PHE A 178 4.78 -6.91 4.67
C PHE A 178 5.90 -5.92 4.94
N VAL A 179 7.01 -6.43 5.45
CA VAL A 179 8.29 -5.72 5.43
C VAL A 179 9.24 -6.46 4.47
N ILE A 180 9.85 -5.70 3.58
CA ILE A 180 10.77 -6.23 2.58
C ILE A 180 12.11 -6.52 3.26
N VAL A 181 12.67 -7.70 3.03
CA VAL A 181 13.98 -8.10 3.55
C VAL A 181 14.83 -8.72 2.45
N ASN A 182 16.15 -8.67 2.61
CA ASN A 182 17.10 -9.40 1.78
C ASN A 182 17.41 -10.77 2.42
N ASP A 183 16.44 -11.69 2.35
CA ASP A 183 16.55 -13.04 2.93
C ASP A 183 15.71 -14.03 2.11
N THR A 184 16.38 -14.98 1.46
CA THR A 184 15.73 -16.01 0.63
C THR A 184 14.86 -16.99 1.43
N ASN A 185 14.94 -16.98 2.77
CA ASN A 185 14.05 -17.77 3.62
C ASN A 185 12.74 -17.03 3.98
N ALA A 186 12.63 -15.75 3.64
CA ALA A 186 11.39 -14.99 3.79
C ALA A 186 10.34 -15.47 2.78
N LEU A 187 9.11 -14.96 2.90
CA LEU A 187 8.04 -15.34 1.98
C LEU A 187 8.37 -14.90 0.55
N ASN A 188 7.95 -15.70 -0.42
CA ASN A 188 8.10 -15.41 -1.83
C ASN A 188 6.86 -14.65 -2.34
N PHE A 189 7.03 -13.41 -2.78
CA PHE A 189 5.95 -12.56 -3.27
C PHE A 189 5.25 -13.10 -4.52
N VAL A 190 5.99 -13.76 -5.42
CA VAL A 190 5.39 -14.43 -6.60
C VAL A 190 4.46 -15.55 -6.16
N ASP A 191 4.84 -16.32 -5.14
CA ASP A 191 3.99 -17.38 -4.60
C ASP A 191 2.76 -16.79 -3.88
N LEU A 192 2.94 -15.71 -3.09
CA LEU A 192 1.85 -15.01 -2.39
C LEU A 192 0.80 -14.42 -3.34
N THR A 193 1.20 -14.08 -4.56
CA THR A 193 0.36 -13.45 -5.58
C THR A 193 -0.10 -14.43 -6.66
N LYS A 194 0.25 -15.72 -6.54
CA LYS A 194 -0.11 -16.74 -7.53
C LYS A 194 -1.64 -16.87 -7.66
N VAL A 195 -2.13 -16.62 -8.86
CA VAL A 195 -3.56 -16.71 -9.20
C VAL A 195 -3.89 -18.03 -9.87
N GLU A 196 -4.98 -18.66 -9.44
CA GLU A 196 -5.60 -19.78 -10.16
C GLU A 196 -7.13 -19.69 -10.03
N MET A 197 -7.83 -20.42 -10.91
CA MET A 197 -9.27 -20.61 -10.75
C MET A 197 -9.54 -21.74 -9.77
N LYS A 198 -10.28 -21.44 -8.70
CA LYS A 198 -10.67 -22.40 -7.66
C LYS A 198 -12.17 -22.33 -7.45
N SER A 199 -12.84 -23.47 -7.54
CA SER A 199 -14.30 -23.57 -7.37
C SER A 199 -15.11 -22.61 -8.26
N GLY A 200 -14.61 -22.32 -9.47
CA GLY A 200 -15.29 -21.47 -10.46
C GLY A 200 -15.04 -19.96 -10.33
N VAL A 201 -14.19 -19.51 -9.40
CA VAL A 201 -13.78 -18.11 -9.26
C VAL A 201 -12.25 -17.97 -9.28
N TYR A 202 -11.73 -16.84 -9.73
CA TYR A 202 -10.29 -16.53 -9.64
C TYR A 202 -9.90 -16.23 -8.19
N GLN A 203 -8.75 -16.74 -7.75
CA GLN A 203 -8.28 -16.63 -6.36
C GLN A 203 -6.76 -16.50 -6.31
N ALA A 204 -6.27 -15.72 -5.34
CA ALA A 204 -4.88 -15.81 -4.90
C ALA A 204 -4.75 -16.99 -3.94
N LEU A 205 -3.90 -17.95 -4.27
CA LEU A 205 -3.89 -19.25 -3.57
C LEU A 205 -3.27 -19.22 -2.18
N ASN A 206 -2.34 -18.29 -1.97
CA ASN A 206 -1.42 -18.33 -0.84
C ASN A 206 -1.51 -17.07 0.05
N ILE A 207 -2.70 -16.47 0.15
CA ILE A 207 -2.93 -15.35 1.09
C ILE A 207 -2.59 -15.83 2.51
N PRO A 208 -1.65 -15.18 3.23
CA PRO A 208 -1.28 -15.57 4.58
C PRO A 208 -2.46 -15.52 5.56
N THR A 209 -2.58 -16.55 6.40
CA THR A 209 -3.64 -16.65 7.41
C THR A 209 -3.15 -16.47 8.85
N ASN A 210 -1.83 -16.36 9.03
CA ASN A 210 -1.14 -16.33 10.32
C ASN A 210 -0.67 -14.92 10.75
N THR A 211 -1.03 -13.87 10.02
CA THR A 211 -0.71 -12.46 10.30
C THR A 211 -1.71 -11.78 11.25
N GLY A 212 -2.29 -12.55 12.17
CA GLY A 212 -3.30 -12.09 13.13
C GLY A 212 -4.74 -12.17 12.59
N LYS A 213 -5.72 -12.03 13.50
CA LYS A 213 -7.15 -12.04 13.13
C LYS A 213 -7.46 -10.78 12.31
N PRO A 214 -8.13 -10.89 11.14
CA PRO A 214 -8.46 -9.72 10.35
C PRO A 214 -9.47 -8.82 11.06
N ILE A 215 -9.28 -7.52 10.94
CA ILE A 215 -10.22 -6.47 11.31
C ILE A 215 -11.05 -6.15 10.09
N GLN A 216 -12.37 -6.36 10.18
CA GLN A 216 -13.30 -6.12 9.09
C GLN A 216 -14.08 -4.83 9.32
N TYR A 217 -14.25 -4.03 8.27
CA TYR A 217 -15.04 -2.80 8.34
C TYR A 217 -15.57 -2.38 6.98
N ALA A 218 -16.66 -1.61 6.99
CA ALA A 218 -17.20 -0.98 5.79
C ALA A 218 -16.40 0.28 5.46
N GLY A 219 -15.90 0.39 4.24
CA GLY A 219 -15.07 1.51 3.79
C GLY A 219 -15.27 1.83 2.32
N SER A 220 -14.24 2.45 1.74
CA SER A 220 -14.21 2.84 0.34
C SER A 220 -12.95 2.36 -0.35
N THR A 221 -12.84 2.56 -1.67
CA THR A 221 -11.51 2.47 -2.30
C THR A 221 -10.62 3.60 -1.80
N THR A 222 -9.31 3.35 -1.87
CA THR A 222 -8.23 4.22 -1.41
C THR A 222 -7.46 4.79 -2.61
N GLY A 223 -6.35 5.48 -2.33
CA GLY A 223 -5.54 6.17 -3.33
C GLY A 223 -5.48 7.69 -3.12
N PRO A 224 -4.34 8.33 -3.44
CA PRO A 224 -4.10 9.73 -3.11
C PRO A 224 -5.00 10.71 -3.88
N SER A 225 -5.59 10.29 -5.01
CA SER A 225 -6.61 11.07 -5.72
C SER A 225 -7.85 11.37 -4.87
N TYR A 226 -8.07 10.60 -3.79
CA TYR A 226 -9.15 10.79 -2.83
C TYR A 226 -8.73 11.60 -1.59
N ASN A 227 -7.55 12.22 -1.55
CA ASN A 227 -7.14 13.06 -0.42
C ASN A 227 -8.12 14.21 -0.12
N GLU A 228 -8.81 14.72 -1.14
CA GLU A 228 -9.74 15.86 -1.05
C GLU A 228 -11.17 15.53 -1.51
N GLN A 229 -11.41 14.32 -2.01
CA GLN A 229 -12.70 13.88 -2.54
C GLN A 229 -13.02 12.48 -2.03
N ALA A 230 -14.29 12.20 -1.73
CA ALA A 230 -14.71 10.86 -1.33
C ALA A 230 -14.68 9.89 -2.51
N SER A 231 -14.26 8.66 -2.24
CA SER A 231 -14.45 7.56 -3.18
C SER A 231 -15.93 7.15 -3.18
N PRO A 232 -16.53 6.96 -4.37
CA PRO A 232 -17.93 6.52 -4.49
C PRO A 232 -18.12 5.02 -4.25
N LEU A 233 -17.05 4.22 -4.32
CA LEU A 233 -17.14 2.77 -4.27
C LEU A 233 -17.16 2.26 -2.84
N GLN A 234 -18.05 1.34 -2.57
CA GLN A 234 -18.27 0.72 -1.27
C GLN A 234 -17.47 -0.59 -1.18
N VAL A 235 -16.60 -0.68 -0.18
CA VAL A 235 -15.65 -1.79 -0.05
C VAL A 235 -15.76 -2.42 1.34
N THR A 236 -15.91 -3.75 1.39
CA THR A 236 -15.69 -4.51 2.62
C THR A 236 -14.20 -4.76 2.79
N TRP A 237 -13.58 -4.13 3.78
CA TRP A 237 -12.16 -4.31 4.08
C TRP A 237 -11.95 -5.46 5.07
N SER A 238 -10.84 -6.16 4.94
CA SER A 238 -10.35 -7.20 5.84
C SER A 238 -8.84 -7.01 6.02
N VAL A 239 -8.44 -6.32 7.09
CA VAL A 239 -7.05 -5.89 7.33
C VAL A 239 -6.44 -6.69 8.47
N ARG A 240 -5.31 -7.36 8.21
CA ARG A 240 -4.60 -8.13 9.23
C ARG A 240 -3.56 -7.27 9.95
N PRO A 241 -3.49 -7.34 11.30
CA PRO A 241 -2.72 -6.37 12.09
C PRO A 241 -1.23 -6.71 12.26
N LYS A 242 -0.75 -7.89 11.82
CA LYS A 242 0.66 -8.28 11.94
C LYS A 242 1.36 -8.27 10.60
N VAL A 243 2.65 -8.00 10.64
CA VAL A 243 3.51 -7.92 9.45
C VAL A 243 4.22 -9.25 9.23
N ALA A 244 4.30 -9.68 7.96
CA ALA A 244 5.17 -10.78 7.56
C ALA A 244 6.37 -10.28 6.75
N LYS A 245 7.43 -11.07 6.67
CA LYS A 245 8.64 -10.73 5.90
C LYS A 245 8.53 -11.30 4.50
N VAL A 246 8.89 -10.50 3.50
CA VAL A 246 8.94 -10.92 2.08
C VAL A 246 10.33 -10.68 1.50
N ASP A 247 10.81 -11.61 0.70
CA ASP A 247 12.10 -11.51 0.04
C ASP A 247 12.07 -10.49 -1.09
N ILE A 248 13.01 -9.54 -1.09
CA ILE A 248 13.09 -8.49 -2.09
C ILE A 248 13.33 -9.00 -3.52
N ALA A 249 14.05 -10.12 -3.69
CA ALA A 249 14.28 -10.66 -5.03
C ALA A 249 12.97 -11.18 -5.65
N SER A 250 12.10 -11.77 -4.84
CA SER A 250 10.76 -12.18 -5.28
C SER A 250 9.83 -11.00 -5.61
N VAL A 251 9.92 -9.88 -4.88
CA VAL A 251 9.20 -8.65 -5.21
C VAL A 251 9.68 -8.09 -6.55
N ALA A 252 11.00 -8.03 -6.75
CA ALA A 252 11.60 -7.60 -8.01
C ALA A 252 11.16 -8.47 -9.20
N GLN A 253 11.09 -9.79 -9.00
CA GLN A 253 10.62 -10.73 -10.02
C GLN A 253 9.16 -10.46 -10.39
N TRP A 254 8.29 -10.22 -9.42
CA TRP A 254 6.86 -9.96 -9.67
C TRP A 254 6.64 -8.64 -10.42
N LEU A 255 7.33 -7.57 -10.02
CA LEU A 255 7.27 -6.27 -10.72
C LEU A 255 7.81 -6.31 -12.15
N ALA A 256 8.65 -7.29 -12.49
CA ALA A 256 9.16 -7.45 -13.84
C ALA A 256 8.11 -8.04 -14.79
N ASN A 257 7.17 -8.85 -14.27
CA ASN A 257 6.11 -9.47 -15.05
C ASN A 257 4.99 -10.00 -14.14
N ASN A 258 3.82 -9.39 -14.21
CA ASN A 258 2.59 -9.84 -13.55
C ASN A 258 1.37 -9.51 -14.43
N GLU A 259 0.24 -10.17 -14.18
CA GLU A 259 -1.00 -10.00 -14.95
C GLU A 259 -1.77 -8.70 -14.65
N PHE A 260 -1.26 -7.88 -13.74
CA PHE A 260 -1.90 -6.65 -13.27
C PHE A 260 -1.22 -5.37 -13.82
N ASP A 261 -0.20 -5.52 -14.67
CA ASP A 261 0.65 -4.44 -15.19
C ASP A 261 1.30 -3.56 -14.09
N GLU A 262 1.51 -4.13 -12.90
CA GLU A 262 2.11 -3.43 -11.78
C GLU A 262 3.64 -3.38 -11.93
N ASP A 263 4.23 -2.18 -11.98
CA ASP A 263 5.66 -2.00 -12.17
C ASP A 263 6.35 -1.13 -11.11
N HIS A 264 5.58 -0.66 -10.12
CA HIS A 264 6.06 0.05 -8.93
C HIS A 264 5.02 0.00 -7.80
N ALA A 265 5.40 0.51 -6.63
CA ALA A 265 4.49 0.66 -5.51
C ALA A 265 3.62 1.92 -5.67
N HIS A 266 2.33 1.82 -5.37
CA HIS A 266 1.42 2.98 -5.37
C HIS A 266 1.67 3.90 -4.17
N GLY A 267 1.31 5.18 -4.34
CA GLY A 267 1.22 6.11 -3.22
C GLY A 267 0.00 5.83 -2.34
N VAL A 268 0.03 6.29 -1.09
CA VAL A 268 -1.04 6.10 -0.10
C VAL A 268 -1.94 7.34 0.01
N ARG A 269 -3.21 7.16 0.34
CA ARG A 269 -4.08 8.27 0.78
C ARG A 269 -3.77 8.69 2.22
N ASN A 270 -4.01 9.94 2.57
CA ASN A 270 -4.05 10.39 3.97
C ASN A 270 -5.03 9.57 4.80
N LEU A 271 -4.63 9.17 6.01
CA LEU A 271 -5.51 8.49 6.96
C LEU A 271 -6.78 9.32 7.22
N VAL A 272 -7.95 8.70 7.08
CA VAL A 272 -9.25 9.30 7.41
C VAL A 272 -9.41 9.30 8.92
N THR A 273 -9.57 10.49 9.51
CA THR A 273 -9.69 10.67 10.96
C THR A 273 -11.02 11.28 11.38
N ASN A 274 -11.81 11.82 10.45
CA ASN A 274 -13.13 12.38 10.74
C ASN A 274 -14.12 11.23 11.03
N PRO A 275 -14.67 11.11 12.26
CA PRO A 275 -15.61 10.04 12.60
C PRO A 275 -16.84 10.00 11.70
N ASP A 276 -17.32 11.13 11.17
CA ASP A 276 -18.48 11.19 10.28
C ASP A 276 -18.21 10.59 8.89
N LEU A 277 -16.94 10.34 8.57
CA LEU A 277 -16.48 9.63 7.38
C LEU A 277 -16.09 8.19 7.68
N LEU A 278 -16.14 7.71 8.92
CA LEU A 278 -15.75 6.36 9.31
C LEU A 278 -16.98 5.53 9.70
N SER A 279 -16.91 4.23 9.43
CA SER A 279 -17.88 3.25 9.94
C SER A 279 -17.58 2.90 11.40
N ALA A 280 -18.60 2.52 12.14
CA ALA A 280 -18.39 1.67 13.31
C ALA A 280 -17.91 0.29 12.84
N GLY A 281 -16.92 -0.30 13.51
CA GLY A 281 -16.42 -1.63 13.16
C GLY A 281 -17.43 -2.74 13.44
N HIS A 282 -17.23 -3.87 12.75
CA HIS A 282 -18.03 -5.09 12.87
C HIS A 282 -17.21 -6.24 13.46
#